data_AF-A0AAW0QAL9-F1
#
_entry.id   AF-A0AAW0QAL9-F1
#
_cell.length_a   1.000
_cell.length_b   1.000
_cell.length_c   1.000
_cell.angle_alpha   90.00
_cell.angle_beta   90.00
_cell.angle_gamma   90.00
#
_symmetry.space_group_name_H-M   'P 1'
#
loop_
_entity.id
_entity.type
_entity.pdbx_description
1 polymer ?
#
loop_
_entity_poly.entity_id
_entity_poly.type
_entity_poly.pdbx_seq_one_letter_code
_entity_poly.pdbx_strand_id
1 'polypeptide(L)'
;MVWENKMIAYDDPDDEEEAAEEEEEEEEEEEEEEEEMVDPLETIRAKCEETEHCIHYKEKLETCEARVGSRSSTEEDCTEELFDFLHARDHCVAHKLFHKVK
;
A
#
# COMPACT_ATOMS: atom_id res chain seq x y z
N MET A 1 61.64 -1.46 -22.56
CA MET A 1 60.27 -0.97 -22.78
C MET A 1 59.35 -2.00 -22.19
N VAL A 2 58.97 -1.83 -20.92
CA VAL A 2 58.07 -2.72 -20.16
C VAL A 2 56.78 -1.93 -19.88
N TRP A 3 56.25 -1.32 -20.93
CA TRP A 3 55.02 -0.51 -20.89
C TRP A 3 53.95 -1.10 -21.81
N GLU A 4 54.28 -2.19 -22.51
CA GLU A 4 53.31 -3.10 -23.09
C GLU A 4 53.07 -4.19 -22.06
N ASN A 5 51.80 -4.47 -21.75
CA ASN A 5 51.29 -5.65 -21.03
C ASN A 5 50.65 -5.45 -19.64
N LYS A 6 49.95 -4.34 -19.35
CA LYS A 6 49.02 -4.35 -18.20
C LYS A 6 47.87 -3.34 -18.20
N MET A 7 47.15 -3.16 -19.31
CA MET A 7 45.81 -2.55 -19.28
C MET A 7 44.96 -3.13 -20.41
N ILE A 8 44.56 -4.38 -20.24
CA ILE A 8 43.33 -4.92 -20.81
C ILE A 8 42.62 -5.55 -19.60
N ALA A 9 42.01 -4.71 -18.77
CA ALA A 9 40.77 -5.10 -18.09
C ALA A 9 39.72 -4.83 -19.18
N TYR A 10 39.14 -5.81 -19.86
CA TYR A 10 38.08 -6.66 -19.32
C TYR A 10 37.20 -5.86 -18.36
N ASP A 11 36.52 -4.83 -18.92
CA ASP A 11 35.09 -4.66 -18.66
C ASP A 11 34.45 -5.95 -19.20
N ASP A 12 34.32 -6.95 -18.32
CA ASP A 12 33.63 -8.20 -18.60
C ASP A 12 32.14 -7.92 -18.37
N PRO A 13 31.27 -8.03 -19.39
CA PRO A 13 29.84 -7.71 -19.24
C PRO A 13 29.11 -8.57 -18.20
N ASP A 14 29.70 -9.69 -17.77
CA ASP A 14 29.22 -10.54 -16.67
C ASP A 14 29.28 -9.84 -15.29
N ASP A 15 30.23 -8.92 -15.05
CA ASP A 15 30.39 -8.23 -13.74
C ASP A 15 29.30 -7.15 -13.51
N GLU A 16 28.78 -6.55 -14.59
CA GLU A 16 27.62 -5.65 -14.53
C GLU A 16 26.29 -6.42 -14.39
N GLU A 17 26.19 -7.63 -14.95
CA GLU A 17 25.01 -8.48 -14.83
C GLU A 17 24.87 -9.04 -13.40
N GLU A 18 25.96 -9.54 -12.79
CA GLU A 18 25.90 -10.04 -11.40
C GLU A 18 25.62 -8.93 -10.38
N ALA A 19 26.13 -7.71 -10.59
CA ALA A 19 25.79 -6.58 -9.72
C ALA A 19 24.29 -6.19 -9.81
N ALA A 20 23.66 -6.34 -10.98
CA ALA A 20 22.23 -6.09 -11.13
C ALA A 20 21.37 -7.17 -10.48
N GLU A 21 21.79 -8.44 -10.55
CA GLU A 21 21.12 -9.55 -9.87
C GLU A 21 21.23 -9.41 -8.34
N GLU A 22 22.38 -9.02 -7.79
CA GLU A 22 22.54 -8.74 -6.36
C GLU A 22 21.68 -7.55 -5.89
N GLU A 23 21.55 -6.48 -6.69
CA GLU A 23 20.66 -5.35 -6.37
C GLU A 23 19.17 -5.75 -6.42
N GLU A 24 18.75 -6.58 -7.39
CA GLU A 24 17.37 -7.10 -7.45
C GLU A 24 17.06 -8.07 -6.28
N GLU A 25 18.01 -8.93 -5.87
CA GLU A 25 17.84 -9.79 -4.69
C GLU A 25 17.77 -8.99 -3.38
N GLU A 26 18.58 -7.92 -3.21
CA GLU A 26 18.47 -7.03 -2.04
C GLU A 26 17.14 -6.26 -2.03
N GLU A 27 16.63 -5.78 -3.18
CA GLU A 27 15.31 -5.13 -3.25
C GLU A 27 14.16 -6.12 -2.94
N GLU A 28 14.22 -7.37 -3.44
CA GLU A 28 13.23 -8.39 -3.10
C GLU A 28 13.26 -8.74 -1.60
N GLU A 29 14.45 -8.86 -0.98
CA GLU A 29 14.58 -9.09 0.47
C GLU A 29 14.04 -7.90 1.31
N GLU A 30 14.27 -6.65 0.89
CA GLU A 30 13.69 -5.47 1.55
C GLU A 30 12.16 -5.43 1.41
N GLU A 31 11.60 -5.71 0.23
CA GLU A 31 10.14 -5.78 0.03
C GLU A 31 9.50 -6.88 0.90
N GLU A 32 10.12 -8.06 1.00
CA GLU A 32 9.65 -9.14 1.88
C GLU A 32 9.68 -8.72 3.38
N GLU A 33 10.72 -8.01 3.84
CA GLU A 33 10.77 -7.47 5.21
C GLU A 33 9.69 -6.40 5.46
N GLU A 34 9.39 -5.54 4.47
CA GLU A 34 8.31 -4.55 4.57
C GLU A 34 6.91 -5.20 4.62
N GLU A 35 6.66 -6.26 3.84
CA GLU A 35 5.39 -6.99 3.87
C GLU A 35 5.14 -7.72 5.21
N GLU A 36 6.19 -8.20 5.89
CA GLU A 36 6.07 -8.75 7.25
C GLU A 36 5.76 -7.67 8.31
N MET A 37 6.03 -6.39 8.01
CA MET A 37 5.75 -5.28 8.92
C MET A 37 4.27 -4.90 8.92
N VAL A 38 3.55 -5.28 9.99
CA VAL A 38 2.13 -4.93 10.14
C VAL A 38 1.92 -3.42 10.38
N ASP A 39 1.27 -2.73 9.43
CA ASP A 39 0.87 -1.32 9.58
C ASP A 39 -0.16 -1.15 10.73
N PRO A 40 0.17 -0.38 11.79
CA PRO A 40 -0.75 -0.08 12.86
C PRO A 40 -2.05 0.60 12.40
N LEU A 41 -2.03 1.34 11.29
CA LEU A 41 -3.18 2.02 10.74
C LEU A 41 -4.25 1.03 10.28
N GLU A 42 -3.88 -0.03 9.57
CA GLU A 42 -4.82 -1.05 9.09
C GLU A 42 -5.51 -1.76 10.25
N THR A 43 -4.74 -2.15 11.26
CA THR A 43 -5.27 -2.78 12.47
C THR A 43 -6.27 -1.87 13.20
N ILE A 44 -6.02 -0.56 13.24
CA ILE A 44 -6.90 0.40 13.91
C ILE A 44 -8.13 0.68 13.06
N ARG A 45 -8.00 0.79 11.73
CA ARG A 45 -9.13 0.95 10.80
C ARG A 45 -10.10 -0.20 10.94
N ALA A 46 -9.63 -1.45 10.88
CA ALA A 46 -10.46 -2.64 11.06
C ALA A 46 -11.27 -2.59 12.38
N LYS A 47 -10.61 -2.25 13.50
CA LYS A 47 -11.28 -2.09 14.80
C LYS A 47 -12.26 -0.92 14.87
N CYS A 48 -12.03 0.14 14.10
CA CYS A 48 -12.92 1.29 14.06
C CYS A 48 -14.13 1.03 13.15
N GLU A 49 -13.98 0.24 12.09
CA GLU A 49 -15.07 -0.19 11.22
C GLU A 49 -16.11 -1.06 11.93
N GLU A 50 -15.72 -1.80 12.97
CA GLU A 50 -16.62 -2.59 13.81
C GLU A 50 -17.52 -1.75 14.74
N THR A 51 -17.34 -0.43 14.79
CA THR A 51 -18.21 0.44 15.61
C THR A 51 -19.58 0.61 14.97
N GLU A 52 -20.65 0.67 15.78
CA GLU A 52 -22.04 0.76 15.31
C GLU A 52 -22.26 1.86 14.25
N HIS A 53 -21.70 3.05 14.48
CA HIS A 53 -21.81 4.16 13.55
C HIS A 53 -21.10 3.88 12.21
N CYS A 54 -19.91 3.26 12.24
CA CYS A 54 -19.18 2.93 11.02
C CYS A 54 -19.86 1.81 10.24
N ILE A 55 -20.42 0.80 10.93
CA ILE A 55 -21.19 -0.28 10.31
C ILE A 55 -22.38 0.29 9.54
N HIS A 56 -23.16 1.18 10.17
CA HIS A 56 -24.33 1.79 9.53
C HIS A 56 -23.97 2.57 8.25
N TYR A 57 -22.89 3.35 8.26
CA TYR A 57 -22.44 4.07 7.07
C TYR A 57 -21.83 3.14 6.02
N LYS A 58 -21.16 2.07 6.43
CA LYS A 58 -20.65 1.03 5.53
C LYS A 58 -21.80 0.31 4.80
N GLU A 59 -22.86 -0.06 5.50
CA GLU A 59 -24.06 -0.66 4.89
C GLU A 59 -24.71 0.26 3.85
N LYS A 60 -24.75 1.57 4.11
CA LYS A 60 -25.25 2.55 3.13
C LYS A 60 -24.37 2.65 1.90
N LEU A 61 -23.05 2.68 2.09
CA LEU A 61 -22.08 2.68 1.00
C LEU A 61 -22.24 1.43 0.13
N GLU A 62 -22.27 0.24 0.74
CA GLU A 62 -22.47 -1.03 0.03
C GLU A 62 -23.82 -1.06 -0.73
N THR A 63 -24.87 -0.48 -0.15
CA THR A 63 -26.17 -0.34 -0.80
C THR A 63 -26.10 0.58 -2.02
N CYS A 64 -25.37 1.70 -1.93
CA CYS A 64 -25.15 2.59 -3.06
C CYS A 64 -24.31 1.88 -4.14
N GLU A 65 -23.21 1.22 -3.77
CA GLU A 65 -22.34 0.50 -4.69
C GLU A 65 -23.11 -0.59 -5.46
N ALA A 66 -23.96 -1.36 -4.77
CA ALA A 66 -24.83 -2.34 -5.41
C ALA A 66 -25.81 -1.69 -6.39
N ARG A 67 -26.36 -0.52 -6.04
CA ARG A 67 -27.27 0.24 -6.90
C ARG A 67 -26.56 0.78 -8.14
N VAL A 68 -25.42 1.44 -7.99
CA VAL A 68 -24.62 2.01 -9.08
C VAL A 68 -24.06 0.91 -9.96
N GLY A 69 -23.50 -0.16 -9.38
CA GLY A 69 -22.96 -1.31 -10.12
C GLY A 69 -24.01 -2.11 -10.89
N SER A 70 -25.28 -2.07 -10.47
CA SER A 70 -26.38 -2.71 -11.22
C SER A 70 -26.81 -1.94 -12.48
N ARG A 71 -26.41 -0.66 -12.61
CA ARG A 71 -26.82 0.19 -13.73
C ARG A 71 -25.78 0.14 -14.85
N SER A 72 -26.25 -0.08 -16.09
CA SER A 72 -25.37 -0.10 -17.26
C SER A 72 -24.87 1.29 -17.68
N SER A 73 -25.56 2.36 -17.27
CA SER A 73 -25.18 3.74 -17.53
C SER A 73 -25.87 4.64 -16.50
N THR A 74 -25.10 5.27 -15.63
CA THR A 74 -25.61 6.19 -14.60
C THR A 74 -24.58 7.30 -14.37
N GLU A 75 -25.04 8.50 -14.06
CA GLU A 75 -24.21 9.63 -13.60
C GLU A 75 -24.16 9.70 -12.06
N GLU A 76 -24.73 8.69 -11.40
CA GLU A 76 -24.76 8.57 -9.96
C GLU A 76 -23.44 7.99 -9.46
N ASP A 77 -22.87 8.62 -8.43
CA ASP A 77 -21.72 8.13 -7.68
C ASP A 77 -22.07 7.97 -6.20
N CYS A 78 -21.23 7.21 -5.47
CA CYS A 78 -21.39 6.94 -4.04
C CYS A 78 -20.44 7.78 -3.18
N THR A 79 -20.03 8.97 -3.67
CA THR A 79 -19.02 9.78 -2.99
C THR A 79 -19.55 10.36 -1.67
N GLU A 80 -20.85 10.65 -1.59
CA GLU A 80 -21.50 11.10 -0.35
C GLU A 80 -21.41 10.01 0.73
N GLU A 81 -21.86 8.78 0.43
CA GLU A 81 -21.81 7.66 1.38
C GLU A 81 -20.37 7.30 1.76
N LEU A 82 -19.43 7.44 0.82
CA LEU A 82 -18.01 7.24 1.09
C LEU A 82 -17.49 8.27 2.09
N PHE A 83 -17.79 9.56 1.91
CA PHE A 83 -17.35 10.60 2.84
C PHE A 83 -17.98 10.46 4.22
N ASP A 84 -19.24 10.04 4.30
CA ASP A 84 -19.91 9.73 5.58
C ASP A 84 -19.19 8.58 6.33
N PHE A 85 -18.89 7.49 5.63
CA PHE A 85 -18.15 6.36 6.19
C PHE A 85 -16.73 6.75 6.63
N LEU A 86 -16.00 7.47 5.77
CA LEU A 86 -14.66 7.96 6.08
C LEU A 86 -14.66 8.88 7.30
N HIS A 87 -15.62 9.80 7.39
CA HIS A 87 -15.75 10.70 8.53
C HIS A 87 -15.94 9.93 9.85
N ALA A 88 -16.83 8.94 9.87
CA ALA A 88 -17.08 8.11 11.05
C ALA A 88 -15.84 7.30 11.45
N ARG A 89 -15.20 6.63 10.47
CA ARG A 89 -14.00 5.82 10.69
C ARG A 89 -12.85 6.67 11.19
N ASP A 90 -12.56 7.77 10.50
CA ASP A 90 -11.39 8.59 10.78
C ASP A 90 -11.52 9.37 12.08
N HIS A 91 -12.76 9.71 12.50
CA HIS A 91 -12.99 10.21 13.85
C HIS A 91 -12.52 9.21 14.91
N CYS A 92 -12.81 7.90 14.76
CA CYS A 92 -12.33 6.86 15.66
C CYS A 92 -10.80 6.64 15.54
N VAL A 93 -10.26 6.60 14.33
CA VAL A 93 -8.84 6.34 14.06
C VAL A 93 -7.96 7.45 14.65
N ALA A 94 -8.35 8.72 14.50
CA ALA A 94 -7.58 9.87 14.99
C ALA A 94 -7.30 9.80 16.51
N HIS A 95 -8.22 9.22 17.28
CA HIS A 95 -8.04 9.03 18.72
C HIS A 95 -7.09 7.90 19.11
N LYS A 96 -6.70 7.01 18.18
CA LYS A 96 -5.94 5.78 18.47
C LYS A 96 -4.60 5.71 17.73
N LEU A 97 -4.53 6.21 16.51
CA LEU A 97 -3.39 6.04 15.60
C LEU A 97 -2.10 6.65 16.15
N PHE A 98 -2.16 7.90 16.59
CA PHE A 98 -0.98 8.62 17.09
C PHE A 98 -0.40 8.07 18.41
N HIS A 99 -1.05 7.08 19.02
CA HIS A 99 -0.49 6.33 20.15
C HIS A 99 0.34 5.11 19.71
N LYS A 100 0.29 4.74 18.43
CA LYS A 100 0.95 3.57 17.86
C LYS A 100 2.10 3.90 16.91
N VAL A 101 2.05 5.06 16.27
CA VAL A 101 3.16 5.61 15.49
C VAL A 101 4.08 6.44 16.39
N LYS A 102 5.40 6.35 16.19
CA LYS A 102 6.43 7.09 16.93
C LYS A 102 7.15 8.07 16.03
#